data_AF-A0A0D6ATH0-F1
#
_entry.id   AF-A0A0D6ATH0-F1
#
_cell.length_a   1.000
_cell.length_b   1.000
_cell.length_c   1.000
_cell.angle_alpha   90.00
_cell.angle_beta   90.00
_cell.angle_gamma   90.00
#
_symmetry.space_group_name_H-M   'P 1'
#
loop_
_entity.id
_entity.type
_entity.pdbx_description
1 polymer ?
#
loop_
_entity_poly.entity_id
_entity_poly.type
_entity_poly.pdbx_seq_one_letter_code
_entity_poly.pdbx_strand_id
1 'polypeptide(L)'
;MVEFASKIQKKVQLLYFPPYHSKYNPIERCWGILEQHWNGAILRDVETMLAWAKTMTWKGLRPIVNFSEKVYEKGISLTKKEMKNIEMHLGRNPDLPKWDILIRPS
;
A
#
# COMPACT_ATOMS: atom_id res chain seq x y z
N MET A 1 8.83 7.51 -1.81
CA MET A 1 9.37 6.32 -2.51
C MET A 1 10.79 6.49 -2.99
N VAL A 2 11.15 7.58 -3.68
CA VAL A 2 12.58 7.85 -4.04
C VAL A 2 13.46 7.87 -2.79
N GLU A 3 13.10 8.64 -1.77
CA GLU A 3 13.83 8.65 -0.49
C GLU A 3 13.99 7.26 0.13
N PHE A 4 12.94 6.42 0.06
CA PHE A 4 13.00 5.05 0.53
C PHE A 4 14.00 4.21 -0.28
N ALA A 5 13.94 4.29 -1.62
CA ALA A 5 14.89 3.63 -2.51
C ALA A 5 16.34 4.06 -2.23
N SER A 6 16.56 5.36 -1.98
CA SER A 6 17.85 5.90 -1.53
C SER A 6 18.27 5.37 -0.18
N LYS A 7 17.37 5.32 0.81
CA LYS A 7 17.67 4.81 2.16
C LYS A 7 18.11 3.35 2.14
N ILE A 8 17.47 2.51 1.30
CA ILE A 8 17.82 1.09 1.19
C ILE A 8 18.92 0.81 0.14
N GLN A 9 19.37 1.84 -0.59
CA GLN A 9 20.36 1.74 -1.68
C GLN A 9 19.99 0.69 -2.74
N LYS A 10 18.70 0.60 -3.10
CA LYS A 10 18.20 -0.35 -4.10
C LYS A 10 17.23 0.31 -5.06
N LYS A 11 17.26 -0.15 -6.31
CA LYS A 11 16.24 0.18 -7.30
C LYS A 11 14.92 -0.48 -6.91
N VAL A 12 13.83 0.26 -7.01
CA VAL A 12 12.48 -0.23 -6.71
C VAL A 12 11.66 -0.20 -7.99
N GLN A 13 11.19 -1.36 -8.43
CA GLN A 13 10.28 -1.48 -9.55
C GLN A 13 8.85 -1.33 -9.03
N LEU A 14 8.18 -0.24 -9.40
CA LEU A 14 6.81 0.04 -8.99
C LEU A 14 5.87 -0.25 -10.15
N LEU A 15 5.16 -1.37 -10.06
CA LEU A 15 4.15 -1.80 -11.02
C LEU A 15 2.76 -1.68 -10.40
N TYR A 16 1.96 -0.75 -10.92
CA TYR A 16 0.58 -0.56 -10.51
C TYR A 16 -0.39 -1.28 -11.46
N PHE A 17 -1.46 -1.82 -10.88
CA PHE A 17 -2.61 -2.22 -11.67
C PHE A 17 -3.32 -0.98 -12.23
N PRO A 18 -3.76 -0.99 -13.49
CA PRO A 18 -4.61 0.06 -14.04
C PRO A 18 -5.92 0.22 -13.25
N PRO A 19 -6.66 1.33 -13.43
CA PRO A 19 -7.93 1.54 -12.76
C PRO A 19 -8.89 0.38 -13.03
N TYR A 20 -9.74 0.05 -12.06
CA TYR A 20 -10.72 -1.05 -12.13
C TYR A 20 -10.13 -2.47 -12.20
N HIS A 21 -8.84 -2.65 -11.91
CA HIS A 21 -8.17 -3.96 -11.90
C HIS A 21 -7.79 -4.46 -10.50
N SER A 22 -8.28 -3.82 -9.42
CA SER A 22 -7.98 -4.23 -8.04
C SER A 22 -8.32 -5.69 -7.77
N LYS A 23 -9.39 -6.24 -8.37
CA LYS A 23 -9.81 -7.65 -8.24
C LYS A 23 -8.71 -8.68 -8.56
N TYR A 24 -7.70 -8.30 -9.33
CA TYR A 24 -6.58 -9.18 -9.67
C TYR A 24 -5.44 -9.13 -8.65
N ASN A 25 -5.45 -8.15 -7.74
CA ASN A 25 -4.49 -8.09 -6.65
C ASN A 25 -4.81 -9.19 -5.62
N PRO A 26 -3.89 -10.13 -5.35
CA PRO A 26 -4.14 -11.23 -4.42
C PRO A 26 -4.55 -10.78 -3.01
N ILE A 27 -4.19 -9.56 -2.60
CA ILE A 27 -4.56 -9.02 -1.29
C ILE A 27 -6.07 -8.85 -1.12
N GLU A 28 -6.82 -8.62 -2.20
CA GLU A 28 -8.29 -8.48 -2.14
C GLU A 28 -8.97 -9.74 -1.58
N ARG A 29 -8.37 -10.92 -1.78
CA ARG A 29 -8.87 -12.17 -1.19
C ARG A 29 -8.70 -12.21 0.32
N CYS A 30 -7.60 -11.65 0.83
CA CYS A 30 -7.39 -11.52 2.27
C CYS A 30 -8.45 -10.59 2.88
N TRP A 31 -8.78 -9.49 2.20
CA TRP A 31 -9.81 -8.56 2.65
C TRP A 31 -11.20 -9.20 2.66
N GLY A 32 -11.56 -9.96 1.63
CA GLY A 32 -12.83 -10.68 1.62
C GLY A 32 -12.97 -11.70 2.75
N ILE A 33 -11.88 -12.35 3.17
CA ILE A 33 -11.90 -13.27 4.32
C ILE A 33 -12.01 -12.52 5.64
N LEU A 34 -11.33 -11.37 5.78
CA LEU A 34 -11.48 -10.52 6.95
C LEU A 34 -12.93 -10.03 7.08
N GLU A 35 -13.55 -9.62 5.98
CA GLU A 35 -14.95 -9.21 5.92
C GLU A 35 -15.89 -10.35 6.33
N GLN A 36 -15.68 -11.56 5.79
CA GLN A 36 -16.44 -12.75 6.20
C GLN A 36 -16.23 -13.11 7.68
N HIS A 37 -15.01 -12.97 8.20
CA HIS A 37 -14.68 -13.25 9.60
C HIS A 37 -15.36 -12.26 10.56
N TRP A 38 -15.60 -11.03 10.11
CA TRP A 38 -16.38 -10.04 10.86
C TRP A 38 -17.89 -10.19 10.72
N ASN A 39 -18.37 -11.06 9.82
CA ASN A 39 -19.80 -11.21 9.59
C ASN A 39 -20.53 -11.66 10.87
N GLY A 40 -21.46 -10.84 11.35
CA GLY A 40 -22.20 -11.05 12.60
C GLY A 40 -21.50 -10.57 13.87
N ALA A 41 -20.25 -10.09 13.79
CA ALA A 41 -19.56 -9.48 14.91
C ALA A 41 -19.94 -8.00 15.08
N ILE A 42 -20.13 -7.55 16.33
CA ILE A 42 -20.40 -6.14 16.63
C ILE A 42 -19.06 -5.43 16.90
N LEU A 43 -18.53 -4.74 15.88
CA LEU A 43 -17.29 -3.97 15.95
C LEU A 43 -17.53 -2.58 16.57
N ARG A 44 -17.64 -2.51 17.90
CA ARG A 44 -18.04 -1.29 18.63
C ARG A 44 -16.93 -0.26 18.79
N ASP A 45 -15.69 -0.72 18.84
CA ASP A 45 -14.51 0.10 19.08
C ASP A 45 -13.27 -0.48 18.39
N VAL A 46 -12.19 0.29 18.38
CA VAL A 46 -10.92 -0.06 17.74
C VAL A 46 -10.33 -1.31 18.38
N GLU A 47 -10.39 -1.44 19.70
CA GLU A 47 -9.84 -2.59 20.42
C GLU A 47 -10.52 -3.89 20.01
N THR A 48 -11.86 -3.90 19.98
CA THR A 48 -12.69 -5.01 19.54
C THR A 48 -12.36 -5.38 18.09
N MET A 49 -12.30 -4.39 17.20
CA MET A 49 -11.97 -4.63 15.79
C MET A 49 -10.57 -5.21 15.60
N LEU A 50 -9.58 -4.72 16.33
CA LEU A 50 -8.21 -5.27 16.32
C LEU A 50 -8.17 -6.69 16.90
N ALA A 51 -8.90 -6.97 17.97
CA ALA A 51 -8.98 -8.29 18.57
C ALA A 51 -9.56 -9.30 17.56
N TRP A 52 -10.63 -8.95 16.86
CA TRP A 52 -11.20 -9.77 15.79
C TRP A 52 -10.25 -9.94 14.60
N ALA A 53 -9.59 -8.87 14.16
CA ALA A 53 -8.62 -8.95 13.07
C ALA A 53 -7.44 -9.88 13.44
N LYS A 54 -7.00 -9.94 14.70
CA LYS A 54 -5.91 -10.83 15.14
C LYS A 54 -6.30 -12.31 15.16
N THR A 55 -7.60 -12.63 15.24
CA THR A 55 -8.09 -14.01 15.28
C THR A 55 -8.41 -14.58 13.91
N MET A 56 -8.48 -13.76 12.86
CA MET A 56 -8.67 -14.27 11.50
C MET A 56 -7.49 -15.16 11.08
N THR A 57 -7.72 -16.02 10.09
CA THR A 57 -6.68 -16.84 9.48
C THR A 57 -6.71 -16.67 7.96
N TRP A 58 -5.56 -16.38 7.36
CA TRP A 58 -5.40 -16.31 5.91
C TRP A 58 -4.31 -17.27 5.45
N LYS A 59 -4.65 -18.22 4.57
CA LYS A 59 -3.76 -19.30 4.12
C LYS A 59 -3.10 -20.07 5.29
N GLY A 60 -3.86 -20.31 6.36
CA GLY A 60 -3.37 -21.00 7.56
C GLY A 60 -2.51 -20.14 8.49
N LEU A 61 -2.27 -18.87 8.17
CA LEU A 61 -1.47 -17.95 8.97
C LEU A 61 -2.35 -16.94 9.69
N ARG A 62 -2.02 -16.66 10.96
CA ARG A 62 -2.63 -15.56 11.70
C ARG A 62 -1.92 -14.25 11.35
N PRO A 63 -2.65 -13.14 11.16
CA PRO A 63 -2.05 -11.87 10.79
C PRO A 63 -1.33 -11.23 11.98
N ILE A 64 -0.30 -10.44 11.67
CA ILE A 64 0.27 -9.47 12.60
C ILE A 64 -0.47 -8.15 12.37
N VAL A 65 -1.16 -7.66 13.39
CA VAL A 65 -1.99 -6.46 13.31
C VAL A 65 -1.42 -5.39 14.23
N ASN A 66 -0.98 -4.28 13.64
CA ASN A 66 -0.48 -3.11 14.36
C ASN A 66 -1.40 -1.92 14.12
N PHE A 67 -1.72 -1.19 15.18
CA PHE A 67 -2.47 0.06 15.09
C PHE A 67 -1.51 1.25 15.10
N SER A 68 -1.75 2.23 14.24
CA SER A 68 -0.99 3.47 14.20
C SER A 68 -1.92 4.63 14.51
N GLU A 69 -1.62 5.36 15.58
CA GLU A 69 -2.30 6.60 15.97
C GLU A 69 -1.80 7.81 15.16
N LYS A 70 -0.88 7.60 14.22
CA LYS A 70 -0.32 8.67 13.42
C LYS A 70 -1.39 9.27 12.53
N VAL A 71 -1.71 10.53 12.80
CA VAL A 71 -2.56 11.34 11.91
C VAL A 71 -1.69 11.82 10.75
N TYR A 72 -2.07 11.45 9.53
CA TYR A 72 -1.41 11.92 8.32
C TYR A 72 -2.09 13.21 7.86
N GLU A 73 -1.31 14.28 7.76
CA GLU A 73 -1.77 15.55 7.20
C GLU A 73 -2.22 15.34 5.74
N LYS A 74 -3.41 15.86 5.44
CA LYS A 74 -4.00 15.81 4.09
C LYS A 74 -3.67 17.08 3.34
N GLY A 75 -3.64 17.01 2.01
CA GLY A 75 -3.39 18.18 1.15
C GLY A 75 -1.91 18.51 0.92
N ILE A 76 -0.99 17.69 1.43
CA ILE A 76 0.42 17.80 1.09
C ILE A 76 0.60 17.35 -0.37
N SER A 77 0.86 18.31 -1.26
CA SER A 77 1.30 18.07 -2.63
C SER A 77 2.62 18.78 -2.87
N LEU A 78 3.51 18.11 -3.59
CA LEU A 78 4.72 18.75 -4.08
C LEU A 78 4.37 19.81 -5.13
N THR A 79 5.12 20.90 -5.13
CA THR A 79 5.11 21.87 -6.21
C THR A 79 5.73 21.27 -7.48
N LYS A 80 5.44 21.87 -8.63
CA LYS A 80 6.06 21.46 -9.91
C LYS A 80 7.60 21.51 -9.85
N LYS A 81 8.17 22.46 -9.10
CA LYS A 81 9.63 22.61 -8.95
C LYS A 81 10.22 21.44 -8.16
N GLU A 82 9.59 21.07 -7.05
CA GLU A 82 10.05 19.94 -6.22
C GLU A 82 9.88 18.61 -6.95
N MET A 83 8.77 18.44 -7.68
CA MET A 83 8.51 17.21 -8.44
C MET A 83 9.54 16.97 -9.56
N LYS A 84 10.10 18.04 -10.17
CA LYS A 84 11.16 17.90 -11.19
C LYS A 84 12.36 17.13 -10.65
N ASN A 85 12.78 17.40 -9.42
CA ASN A 85 13.92 16.69 -8.83
C ASN A 85 13.61 15.20 -8.65
N ILE A 86 12.39 14.89 -8.22
CA ILE A 86 11.92 13.50 -8.05
C ILE A 86 11.87 12.76 -9.37
N GLU A 87 11.30 13.37 -10.43
CA GLU A 87 11.16 12.73 -11.75
C GLU A 87 12.50 12.32 -12.37
N MET A 88 13.62 12.97 -12.05
CA MET A 88 14.95 12.55 -12.54
C MET A 88 15.32 11.13 -12.10
N HIS A 89 14.76 10.66 -10.98
CA HIS A 89 15.00 9.33 -10.45
C HIS A 89 13.96 8.29 -10.92
N LEU A 90 12.96 8.70 -11.71
CA LEU A 90 11.87 7.85 -12.18
C LEU A 90 12.09 7.47 -13.65
N GLY A 91 12.45 6.22 -13.92
CA GLY A 91 12.44 5.66 -15.27
C GLY A 91 11.07 5.09 -15.59
N ARG A 92 10.41 5.61 -16.63
CA ARG A 92 9.10 5.12 -17.07
C ARG A 92 9.26 4.09 -18.19
N ASN A 93 8.56 2.98 -18.10
CA ASN A 93 8.53 1.98 -19.17
C ASN A 93 7.90 2.58 -20.45
N PRO A 94 8.46 2.37 -21.65
CA PRO A 94 7.89 2.87 -22.90
C PRO A 94 6.47 2.39 -23.19
N ASP A 95 6.15 1.14 -22.87
CA ASP A 95 4.85 0.51 -23.16
C ASP A 95 3.81 0.87 -22.10
N LEU A 96 4.24 1.00 -20.84
CA LEU A 96 3.37 1.26 -19.69
C LEU A 96 3.85 2.45 -18.83
N PRO A 97 4.03 3.66 -19.40
CA PRO A 97 4.73 4.77 -18.72
C PRO A 97 4.01 5.32 -17.49
N LYS A 98 2.72 5.03 -17.35
CA LYS A 98 1.90 5.42 -16.19
C LYS A 98 1.92 4.39 -15.07
N TRP A 99 2.15 3.13 -15.39
CA TRP A 99 1.91 2.00 -14.48
C TRP A 99 3.18 1.27 -14.07
N ASP A 100 4.20 1.32 -14.92
CA ASP A 100 5.51 0.69 -14.71
C ASP A 100 6.57 1.80 -14.59
N ILE A 101 7.05 1.98 -13.35
CA ILE A 101 8.01 3.01 -12.98
C ILE A 101 9.17 2.37 -12.22
N LEU A 102 10.36 2.43 -12.81
CA LEU A 102 11.62 2.09 -12.15
C LEU A 102 12.13 3.29 -11.35
N ILE A 103 12.10 3.18 -10.03
CA ILE A 103 12.63 4.18 -9.11
C ILE A 103 14.09 3.85 -8.83
N ARG A 104 15.00 4.77 -9.17
CA ARG A 104 16.43 4.66 -8.85
C ARG A 104 16.72 5.40 -7.53
N PRO A 105 17.66 4.91 -6.71
CA PRO A 105 18.24 5.70 -5.63
C PRO A 105 18.74 7.06 -6.14
N SER A 106 18.59 8.09 -5.31
CA SER A 106 19.25 9.38 -5.50
C SER A 106 20.73 9.31 -5.16
#